data_AF-A0A8C6Y596-F1
#
_entry.id   AF-A0A8C6Y596-F1
#
_cell.length_a   1.000
_cell.length_b   1.000
_cell.length_c   1.000
_cell.angle_alpha   90.00
_cell.angle_beta   90.00
_cell.angle_gamma   90.00
#
_symmetry.space_group_name_H-M   'P 1'
#
loop_
_entity.id
_entity.type
_entity.pdbx_description
1 polymer ?
#
loop_
_entity_poly.entity_id
_entity_poly.type
_entity_poly.pdbx_seq_one_letter_code
_entity_poly.pdbx_strand_id
1 'polypeptide(L)'
;MSLRISTASRKISSYEGGAKMSGIGGGSLYGFGGGSMGGLGSSGSYGANYRSSSSVSMSGAYGAGDSVFLAGAEKETMQNLNSRLANYLEKVRSLEEANAELERKIRHWYEKNGPGAPGVTRDYSKYHHMIDELRNQVRKQTFSQFLSTIAQLTNSCISPRFENELFLRQSVEGDINGLRRVLDDLTMNRSDLEAQLESLTEELAYLKKNHEEEMTLLRSSSTGDVTVEMNAAPGIDLTKLLNDMRAQYEDLAEQNRREAEEQFIKMSQPLQQQIHDDAGAASTARNELIELKRSFQSLEIELQSLLAKKASLEGTLAETEANYSTQLSQLQLQVSSLEEQLQQIRAETECQNSEYQQLLGIKTRLEMEIETYRRLLDGERASPFQIHFFFFKFLFTNCRIVVFKIMEYSVFIFLFIDYSC
;
A
#
# COMPACT_ATOMS: atom_id res chain seq x y z
N MET A 1 -35.68 63.94 -7.97
CA MET A 1 -35.17 63.36 -9.23
C MET A 1 -34.70 61.94 -8.91
N SER A 2 -35.51 60.95 -9.26
CA SER A 2 -35.31 59.54 -8.88
C SER A 2 -34.19 58.90 -9.70
N LEU A 3 -33.19 58.32 -9.06
CA LEU A 3 -32.22 57.44 -9.72
C LEU A 3 -32.31 56.04 -9.11
N ARG A 4 -33.05 55.18 -9.82
CA ARG A 4 -33.03 53.73 -9.65
C ARG A 4 -31.72 53.20 -10.20
N ILE A 5 -30.93 52.53 -9.37
CA ILE A 5 -29.81 51.71 -9.84
C ILE A 5 -30.30 50.27 -9.93
N SER A 6 -30.27 49.75 -11.16
CA SER A 6 -30.60 48.38 -11.54
C SER A 6 -29.45 47.46 -11.15
N THR A 7 -29.70 46.46 -10.31
CA THR A 7 -28.80 45.31 -10.13
C THR A 7 -29.41 44.10 -10.82
N ALA A 8 -28.84 43.75 -11.97
CA ALA A 8 -29.16 42.55 -12.71
C ALA A 8 -28.53 41.33 -12.02
N SER A 9 -29.36 40.45 -11.45
CA SER A 9 -28.94 39.14 -10.95
C SER A 9 -28.64 38.20 -12.12
N ARG A 10 -27.35 37.91 -12.35
CA ARG A 10 -26.91 36.81 -13.19
C ARG A 10 -26.94 35.52 -12.37
N LYS A 11 -27.87 34.62 -12.71
CA LYS A 11 -27.91 33.23 -12.26
C LYS A 11 -26.67 32.49 -12.81
N ILE A 12 -25.92 31.81 -11.96
CA ILE A 12 -24.95 30.79 -12.38
C ILE A 12 -25.53 29.43 -12.01
N SER A 13 -25.63 28.61 -13.04
CA SER A 13 -26.12 27.24 -13.08
C SER A 13 -25.11 26.31 -12.41
N SER A 14 -25.59 25.53 -11.44
CA SER A 14 -24.91 24.32 -10.95
C SER A 14 -25.04 23.23 -12.00
N TYR A 15 -23.91 22.72 -12.50
CA TYR A 15 -23.86 21.48 -13.26
C TYR A 15 -23.68 20.33 -12.26
N GLU A 16 -24.67 19.45 -12.18
CA GLU A 16 -24.54 18.15 -11.53
C GLU A 16 -23.91 17.17 -12.54
N GLY A 17 -22.70 16.71 -12.24
CA GLY A 17 -22.01 15.63 -12.95
C GLY A 17 -21.73 14.48 -11.99
N GLY A 18 -22.76 13.71 -11.63
CA GLY A 18 -22.64 12.51 -10.80
C GLY A 18 -22.15 11.31 -11.60
N ALA A 19 -20.87 10.98 -11.46
CA ALA A 19 -20.31 9.70 -11.91
C ALA A 19 -20.24 8.71 -10.72
N LYS A 20 -20.70 7.50 -11.01
CA LYS A 20 -20.87 6.33 -10.14
C LYS A 20 -19.52 5.73 -9.72
N MET A 21 -19.44 5.05 -8.57
CA MET A 21 -18.97 3.65 -8.49
C MET A 21 -19.04 3.01 -7.09
N SER A 22 -19.56 1.77 -7.11
CA SER A 22 -19.32 0.60 -6.26
C SER A 22 -19.01 0.72 -4.78
N GLY A 23 -19.96 0.25 -3.97
CA GLY A 23 -19.66 -0.41 -2.71
C GLY A 23 -19.25 -1.87 -2.92
N ILE A 24 -18.17 -2.27 -2.25
CA ILE A 24 -17.95 -3.66 -1.83
C ILE A 24 -17.44 -3.58 -0.39
N GLY A 25 -18.25 -4.13 0.52
CA GLY A 25 -17.97 -4.22 1.94
C GLY A 25 -16.89 -5.25 2.24
N GLY A 26 -16.06 -4.92 3.22
CA GLY A 26 -15.20 -5.86 3.91
C GLY A 26 -15.97 -6.62 4.98
N GLY A 27 -15.73 -7.93 5.07
CA GLY A 27 -16.26 -8.82 6.10
C GLY A 27 -15.23 -9.88 6.44
N SER A 28 -14.86 -9.91 7.72
CA SER A 28 -13.85 -10.70 8.41
C SER A 28 -14.14 -12.22 8.46
N LEU A 29 -13.10 -13.04 8.70
CA LEU A 29 -13.00 -13.97 9.87
C LEU A 29 -12.24 -15.28 9.56
N TYR A 30 -11.03 -15.44 10.10
CA TYR A 30 -10.45 -16.71 10.61
C TYR A 30 -9.38 -16.27 11.65
N GLY A 31 -9.31 -16.73 12.90
CA GLY A 31 -9.81 -17.94 13.53
C GLY A 31 -8.64 -18.55 14.30
N PHE A 32 -8.40 -18.06 15.52
CA PHE A 32 -7.37 -18.54 16.46
C PHE A 32 -7.73 -19.93 17.00
N GLY A 33 -6.76 -20.82 17.14
CA GLY A 33 -6.93 -22.10 17.84
C GLY A 33 -5.58 -22.80 18.07
N GLY A 34 -5.07 -22.69 19.30
CA GLY A 34 -3.90 -23.43 19.77
C GLY A 34 -4.29 -24.76 20.45
N GLY A 35 -3.30 -25.62 20.67
CA GLY A 35 -3.46 -26.83 21.49
C GLY A 35 -2.24 -27.77 21.45
N SER A 36 -1.62 -27.94 22.61
CA SER A 36 -0.44 -28.76 22.95
C SER A 36 -0.57 -30.28 22.73
N MET A 37 0.57 -30.94 22.50
CA MET A 37 1.12 -32.14 23.22
C MET A 37 2.46 -32.47 22.54
N GLY A 38 3.58 -32.87 23.15
CA GLY A 38 3.88 -33.60 24.38
C GLY A 38 5.00 -34.60 24.01
N GLY A 39 6.17 -34.50 24.65
CA GLY A 39 7.34 -35.33 24.37
C GLY A 39 7.38 -36.67 25.12
N LEU A 40 8.55 -37.33 25.03
CA LEU A 40 8.96 -38.66 25.57
C LEU A 40 8.46 -39.85 24.74
N GLY A 41 9.17 -40.96 24.54
CA GLY A 41 10.42 -41.48 25.07
C GLY A 41 10.51 -42.99 24.73
N SER A 42 11.74 -43.52 24.70
CA SER A 42 12.25 -44.91 24.76
C SER A 42 11.35 -46.18 24.77
N SER A 43 12.04 -47.27 24.38
CA SER A 43 11.74 -48.73 24.46
C SER A 43 11.16 -49.33 23.17
N GLY A 44 11.58 -50.49 22.67
CA GLY A 44 12.37 -51.58 23.25
C GLY A 44 11.66 -52.91 22.96
N SER A 45 12.32 -53.77 22.18
CA SER A 45 12.17 -55.24 22.07
C SER A 45 10.78 -55.89 22.04
N TYR A 46 10.43 -56.53 20.91
CA TYR A 46 9.86 -57.89 20.75
C TYR A 46 10.04 -58.25 19.26
N GLY A 47 10.44 -59.41 18.77
CA GLY A 47 10.64 -60.77 19.27
C GLY A 47 10.56 -61.64 18.01
N ALA A 48 11.63 -62.34 17.65
CA ALA A 48 11.61 -63.35 16.60
C ALA A 48 10.82 -64.58 17.07
N ASN A 49 10.15 -65.30 16.17
CA ASN A 49 10.28 -66.76 16.05
C ASN A 49 9.52 -67.35 14.84
N TYR A 50 10.32 -68.02 14.00
CA TYR A 50 10.14 -69.31 13.33
C TYR A 50 8.88 -69.68 12.53
N ARG A 51 9.17 -69.97 11.25
CA ARG A 51 8.49 -70.97 10.41
C ARG A 51 8.76 -72.39 10.94
N SER A 52 7.81 -73.31 10.77
CA SER A 52 8.05 -74.58 10.05
C SER A 52 6.83 -75.47 9.95
N SER A 53 6.91 -76.35 8.95
CA SER A 53 5.90 -77.15 8.29
C SER A 53 5.81 -78.60 8.77
N SER A 54 4.64 -79.21 8.54
CA SER A 54 4.38 -80.58 8.06
C SER A 54 5.03 -81.82 8.74
N SER A 55 4.14 -82.66 9.30
CA SER A 55 3.86 -84.06 8.93
C SER A 55 4.85 -85.22 9.21
N VAL A 56 4.25 -86.31 9.75
CA VAL A 56 4.45 -87.75 9.43
C VAL A 56 5.38 -88.61 10.32
N SER A 57 4.69 -89.50 11.08
CA SER A 57 4.90 -90.96 11.25
C SER A 57 5.61 -91.57 12.46
N MET A 58 4.85 -92.53 13.06
CA MET A 58 5.19 -93.89 13.55
C MET A 58 6.48 -94.06 14.35
N SER A 59 6.58 -94.82 15.44
CA SER A 59 5.84 -95.94 16.05
C SER A 59 6.65 -96.24 17.33
N GLY A 60 6.07 -96.52 18.49
CA GLY A 60 5.58 -97.86 18.82
C GLY A 60 6.21 -98.32 20.14
N ALA A 61 5.38 -98.29 21.18
CA ALA A 61 5.34 -99.11 22.40
C ALA A 61 6.63 -99.74 22.97
N TYR A 62 6.94 -99.32 24.19
CA TYR A 62 7.76 -100.03 25.16
C TYR A 62 7.09 -101.34 25.59
N GLY A 63 7.89 -102.41 25.60
CA GLY A 63 7.57 -103.67 26.25
C GLY A 63 7.69 -103.58 27.77
N ALA A 64 6.96 -104.47 28.45
CA ALA A 64 7.05 -104.67 29.89
C ALA A 64 7.37 -106.14 30.18
N GLY A 65 8.44 -106.33 30.95
CA GLY A 65 8.70 -107.55 31.73
C GLY A 65 9.56 -108.59 31.04
N ASP A 66 10.89 -108.52 31.21
CA ASP A 66 11.51 -109.42 32.18
C ASP A 66 12.88 -108.89 32.62
N SER A 67 13.07 -108.95 33.92
CA SER A 67 14.19 -108.40 34.69
C SER A 67 15.18 -109.50 35.03
N VAL A 68 16.43 -109.11 35.35
CA VAL A 68 17.42 -109.93 36.09
C VAL A 68 18.47 -110.68 35.24
N PHE A 69 18.96 -110.12 34.12
CA PHE A 69 20.23 -110.61 33.51
C PHE A 69 21.07 -109.57 32.71
N LEU A 70 21.01 -108.26 33.01
CA LEU A 70 21.71 -107.22 32.22
C LEU A 70 22.53 -106.18 33.01
N ALA A 71 22.84 -106.40 34.29
CA ALA A 71 23.67 -105.45 35.07
C ALA A 71 25.11 -105.28 34.53
N GLY A 72 25.60 -106.21 33.69
CA GLY A 72 26.87 -106.09 32.96
C GLY A 72 26.78 -105.31 31.64
N ALA A 73 25.68 -105.47 30.90
CA ALA A 73 25.44 -104.75 29.65
C ALA A 73 25.00 -103.29 29.90
N GLU A 74 24.31 -103.03 31.00
CA GLU A 74 23.94 -101.68 31.45
C GLU A 74 25.18 -100.81 31.74
N LYS A 75 26.26 -101.41 32.25
CA LYS A 75 27.51 -100.71 32.51
C LYS A 75 28.25 -100.35 31.21
N GLU A 76 28.24 -101.24 30.23
CA GLU A 76 28.87 -101.01 28.92
C GLU A 76 28.07 -99.99 28.07
N THR A 77 26.74 -100.06 28.11
CA THR A 77 25.89 -99.03 27.49
C THR A 77 26.03 -97.67 28.19
N MET A 78 26.17 -97.62 29.51
CA MET A 78 26.48 -96.39 30.25
C MET A 78 27.87 -95.84 29.94
N GLN A 79 28.87 -96.70 29.71
CA GLN A 79 30.20 -96.24 29.26
C GLN A 79 30.16 -95.69 27.83
N ASN A 80 29.41 -96.32 26.91
CA ASN A 80 29.22 -95.80 25.56
C ASN A 80 28.51 -94.45 25.55
N LEU A 81 27.45 -94.31 26.36
CA LEU A 81 26.73 -93.06 26.53
C LEU A 81 27.62 -91.98 27.15
N ASN A 82 28.41 -92.30 28.17
CA ASN A 82 29.38 -91.38 28.76
C ASN A 82 30.47 -90.98 27.76
N SER A 83 30.91 -91.90 26.89
CA SER A 83 31.89 -91.61 25.83
C SER A 83 31.31 -90.69 24.76
N ARG A 84 30.03 -90.89 24.39
CA ARG A 84 29.30 -90.00 23.47
C ARG A 84 29.03 -88.63 24.10
N LEU A 85 28.71 -88.59 25.39
CA LEU A 85 28.53 -87.34 26.15
C LEU A 85 29.86 -86.58 26.26
N ALA A 86 30.97 -87.27 26.51
CA ALA A 86 32.31 -86.67 26.51
C ALA A 86 32.65 -86.07 25.14
N ASN A 87 32.43 -86.81 24.05
CA ASN A 87 32.62 -86.30 22.68
C ASN A 87 31.68 -85.11 22.36
N TYR A 88 30.43 -85.14 22.85
CA TYR A 88 29.50 -84.03 22.68
C TYR A 88 29.95 -82.80 23.47
N LEU A 89 30.40 -82.96 24.72
CA LEU A 89 30.94 -81.88 25.55
C LEU A 89 32.22 -81.30 24.94
N GLU A 90 33.09 -82.12 24.38
CA GLU A 90 34.28 -81.66 23.65
C GLU A 90 33.88 -80.88 22.39
N LYS A 91 32.86 -81.36 21.66
CA LYS A 91 32.33 -80.64 20.49
C LYS A 91 31.70 -79.30 20.88
N VAL A 92 30.93 -79.25 21.97
CA VAL A 92 30.34 -78.01 22.50
C VAL A 92 31.44 -77.03 22.87
N ARG A 93 32.49 -77.46 23.59
CA ARG A 93 33.64 -76.57 23.89
C ARG A 93 34.32 -76.04 22.64
N SER A 94 34.54 -76.89 21.63
CA SER A 94 35.15 -76.45 20.36
C SER A 94 34.27 -75.43 19.61
N LEU A 95 32.95 -75.56 19.70
CA LEU A 95 32.01 -74.63 19.08
C LEU A 95 31.90 -73.32 19.88
N GLU A 96 31.95 -73.38 21.22
CA GLU A 96 32.02 -72.20 22.08
C GLU A 96 33.29 -71.39 21.82
N GLU A 97 34.43 -72.05 21.67
CA GLU A 97 35.70 -71.39 21.34
C GLU A 97 35.67 -70.75 19.95
N ALA A 98 35.12 -71.46 18.95
CA ALA A 98 34.94 -70.91 17.60
C ALA A 98 33.95 -69.72 17.58
N ASN A 99 32.88 -69.78 18.37
CA ASN A 99 31.95 -68.65 18.51
C ASN A 99 32.61 -67.45 19.19
N ALA A 100 33.39 -67.67 20.25
CA ALA A 100 34.13 -66.60 20.92
C ALA A 100 35.16 -65.92 19.97
N GLU A 101 35.82 -66.71 19.11
CA GLU A 101 36.70 -66.20 18.05
C GLU A 101 35.94 -65.32 17.04
N LEU A 102 34.78 -65.79 16.56
CA LEU A 102 33.95 -65.05 15.61
C LEU A 102 33.40 -63.75 16.21
N GLU A 103 32.94 -63.78 17.46
CA GLU A 103 32.50 -62.58 18.17
C GLU A 103 33.61 -61.55 18.31
N ARG A 104 34.85 -61.98 18.60
CA ARG A 104 36.00 -61.07 18.66
C ARG A 104 36.32 -60.49 17.28
N LYS A 105 36.25 -61.28 16.21
CA LYS A 105 36.44 -60.78 14.83
C LYS A 105 35.37 -59.76 14.44
N ILE A 106 34.12 -60.00 14.81
CA ILE A 106 33.01 -59.07 14.57
C ILE A 106 33.24 -57.76 15.33
N ARG A 107 33.58 -57.82 16.63
CA ARG A 107 33.91 -56.64 17.43
C ARG A 107 35.06 -55.84 16.83
N HIS A 108 36.15 -56.50 16.47
CA HIS A 108 37.30 -55.86 15.82
C HIS A 108 36.93 -55.21 14.49
N TRP A 109 36.06 -55.84 13.69
CA TRP A 109 35.59 -55.28 12.43
C TRP A 109 34.72 -54.03 12.66
N TYR A 110 33.86 -54.02 13.67
CA TYR A 110 33.05 -52.85 14.04
C TYR A 110 33.88 -51.72 14.65
N GLU A 111 34.92 -52.02 15.42
CA GLU A 111 35.86 -50.99 15.91
C GLU A 111 36.63 -50.34 14.76
N LYS A 112 36.96 -51.12 13.72
CA LYS A 112 37.72 -50.64 12.56
C LYS A 112 36.88 -49.97 11.49
N ASN A 113 35.62 -50.39 11.30
CA ASN A 113 34.78 -49.97 10.16
C ASN A 113 33.41 -49.43 10.59
N GLY A 114 33.10 -49.42 11.88
CA GLY A 114 31.84 -48.89 12.40
C GLY A 114 31.75 -47.36 12.26
N PRO A 115 30.53 -46.80 12.34
CA PRO A 115 30.30 -45.36 12.35
C PRO A 115 30.89 -44.75 13.63
N GLY A 116 32.14 -44.31 13.56
CA GLY A 116 32.94 -43.83 14.71
C GLY A 116 34.39 -44.33 14.73
N ALA A 117 34.79 -45.20 13.80
CA ALA A 117 36.18 -45.65 13.67
C ALA A 117 37.13 -44.48 13.31
N PRO A 118 38.37 -44.44 13.83
CA PRO A 118 39.32 -43.36 13.55
C PRO A 118 39.67 -43.32 12.05
N GLY A 119 39.13 -42.34 11.34
CA GLY A 119 39.29 -42.18 9.89
C GLY A 119 37.99 -42.15 9.08
N VAL A 120 36.83 -42.44 9.68
CA VAL A 120 35.50 -42.35 9.03
C VAL A 120 34.58 -41.36 9.77
N THR A 121 35.13 -40.24 10.26
CA THR A 121 34.31 -39.04 10.42
C THR A 121 34.22 -38.39 9.04
N ARG A 122 33.08 -38.57 8.37
CA ARG A 122 32.84 -37.89 7.11
C ARG A 122 32.61 -36.42 7.45
N ASP A 123 33.66 -35.61 7.34
CA ASP A 123 33.64 -34.22 7.78
C ASP A 123 32.72 -33.37 6.88
N TYR A 124 31.45 -33.24 7.28
CA TYR A 124 30.45 -32.43 6.59
C TYR A 124 30.62 -30.91 6.81
N SER A 125 31.65 -30.49 7.58
CA SER A 125 31.98 -29.09 7.89
C SER A 125 32.01 -28.17 6.66
N LYS A 126 32.51 -28.67 5.52
CA LYS A 126 32.56 -27.90 4.25
C LYS A 126 31.17 -27.56 3.71
N TYR A 127 30.20 -28.43 3.89
CA TYR A 127 28.82 -28.19 3.43
C TYR A 127 28.07 -27.24 4.37
N HIS A 128 28.40 -27.22 5.66
CA HIS A 128 27.78 -26.27 6.60
C HIS A 128 28.05 -24.82 6.22
N HIS A 129 29.28 -24.47 5.86
CA HIS A 129 29.61 -23.11 5.41
C HIS A 129 28.81 -22.72 4.16
N MET A 130 28.73 -23.60 3.16
CA MET A 130 27.97 -23.35 1.93
C MET A 130 26.46 -23.21 2.20
N ILE A 131 25.91 -24.05 3.09
CA ILE A 131 24.51 -23.97 3.50
C ILE A 131 24.22 -22.64 4.22
N ASP A 132 25.11 -22.19 5.11
CA ASP A 132 24.94 -20.94 5.83
C ASP A 132 25.12 -19.72 4.92
N GLU A 133 26.00 -19.79 3.93
CA GLU A 133 26.15 -18.76 2.90
C GLU A 133 24.88 -18.65 2.04
N LEU A 134 24.32 -19.77 1.57
CA LEU A 134 23.06 -19.81 0.84
C LEU A 134 21.90 -19.29 1.69
N ARG A 135 21.81 -19.69 2.96
CA ARG A 135 20.79 -19.15 3.90
C ARG A 135 20.92 -17.65 4.06
N ASN A 136 22.13 -17.12 4.16
CA ASN A 136 22.38 -15.69 4.26
C ASN A 136 22.02 -14.96 2.96
N GLN A 137 22.30 -15.54 1.80
CA GLN A 137 21.93 -14.98 0.51
C GLN A 137 20.40 -14.91 0.36
N VAL A 138 19.69 -15.99 0.69
CA VAL A 138 18.22 -16.02 0.71
C VAL A 138 17.69 -14.96 1.66
N ARG A 139 18.23 -14.87 2.89
CA ARG A 139 17.79 -13.85 3.87
C ARG A 139 18.02 -12.42 3.38
N LYS A 140 19.15 -12.15 2.72
CA LYS A 140 19.44 -10.83 2.14
C LYS A 140 18.47 -10.50 1.00
N GLN A 141 18.21 -11.47 0.12
CA GLN A 141 17.31 -11.29 -1.01
C GLN A 141 15.86 -11.09 -0.56
N THR A 142 15.37 -11.88 0.41
CA THR A 142 14.02 -11.69 0.97
C THR A 142 13.90 -10.36 1.70
N PHE A 143 14.92 -9.94 2.45
CA PHE A 143 14.93 -8.63 3.10
C PHE A 143 14.93 -7.48 2.07
N SER A 144 15.74 -7.57 1.01
CA SER A 144 15.77 -6.58 -0.06
C SER A 144 14.43 -6.49 -0.79
N GLN A 145 13.80 -7.63 -1.07
CA GLN A 145 12.47 -7.67 -1.69
C GLN A 145 11.42 -7.05 -0.77
N PHE A 146 11.45 -7.36 0.52
CA PHE A 146 10.55 -6.79 1.52
C PHE A 146 10.70 -5.27 1.66
N LEU A 147 11.94 -4.75 1.67
CA LEU A 147 12.16 -3.31 1.68
C LEU A 147 11.66 -2.64 0.40
N SER A 148 11.86 -3.28 -0.76
CA SER A 148 11.36 -2.77 -2.04
C SER A 148 9.84 -2.71 -2.06
N THR A 149 9.14 -3.73 -1.55
CA THR A 149 7.66 -3.74 -1.50
C THR A 149 7.12 -2.71 -0.52
N ILE A 150 7.76 -2.52 0.64
CA ILE A 150 7.40 -1.45 1.58
C ILE A 150 7.61 -0.07 0.94
N ALA A 151 8.74 0.15 0.27
CA ALA A 151 9.01 1.43 -0.40
C ALA A 151 7.99 1.70 -1.51
N GLN A 152 7.66 0.69 -2.31
CA GLN A 152 6.61 0.77 -3.33
C GLN A 152 5.25 1.08 -2.71
N LEU A 153 4.83 0.38 -1.66
CA LEU A 153 3.55 0.65 -0.99
C LEU A 153 3.51 2.07 -0.40
N THR A 154 4.61 2.51 0.19
CA THR A 154 4.71 3.85 0.79
C THR A 154 4.57 4.94 -0.26
N ASN A 155 5.31 4.80 -1.37
CA ASN A 155 5.29 5.78 -2.46
C ASN A 155 3.98 5.74 -3.27
N SER A 156 3.45 4.57 -3.56
CA SER A 156 2.27 4.42 -4.44
C SER A 156 0.93 4.66 -3.74
N CYS A 157 0.83 4.39 -2.44
CA CYS A 157 -0.45 4.37 -1.74
C CYS A 157 -0.49 5.37 -0.59
N ILE A 158 0.55 5.39 0.24
CA ILE A 158 0.52 6.13 1.51
C ILE A 158 0.80 7.62 1.27
N SER A 159 1.87 7.97 0.54
CA SER A 159 2.22 9.37 0.23
C SER A 159 1.10 10.15 -0.46
N PRO A 160 0.52 9.68 -1.59
CA PRO A 160 -0.51 10.45 -2.28
C PRO A 160 -1.81 10.58 -1.47
N ARG A 161 -2.14 9.59 -0.63
CA ARG A 161 -3.30 9.69 0.28
C ARG A 161 -3.09 10.76 1.35
N PHE A 162 -1.89 10.85 1.92
CA PHE A 162 -1.57 11.89 2.90
C PHE A 162 -1.58 13.28 2.26
N GLU A 163 -1.04 13.44 1.05
CA GLU A 163 -1.07 14.71 0.32
C GLU A 163 -2.51 15.14 0.01
N ASN A 164 -3.36 14.21 -0.44
CA ASN A 164 -4.77 14.50 -0.70
C ASN A 164 -5.54 14.88 0.58
N GLU A 165 -5.34 14.15 1.69
CA GLU A 165 -5.95 14.49 2.98
C GLU A 165 -5.50 15.87 3.48
N LEU A 166 -4.20 16.19 3.33
CA LEU A 166 -3.66 17.50 3.68
C LEU A 166 -4.30 18.61 2.84
N PHE A 167 -4.44 18.40 1.53
CA PHE A 167 -5.10 19.34 0.62
C PHE A 167 -6.57 19.55 1.01
N LEU A 168 -7.31 18.48 1.30
CA LEU A 168 -8.70 18.57 1.76
C LEU A 168 -8.81 19.35 3.07
N ARG A 169 -7.90 19.11 4.03
CA ARG A 169 -7.85 19.89 5.27
C ARG A 169 -7.62 21.38 5.03
N GLN A 170 -6.66 21.73 4.17
CA GLN A 170 -6.38 23.13 3.84
C GLN A 170 -7.57 23.80 3.15
N SER A 171 -8.29 23.08 2.27
CA SER A 171 -9.52 23.58 1.66
C SER A 171 -10.59 23.89 2.70
N VAL A 172 -10.85 22.93 3.61
CA VAL A 172 -11.84 23.10 4.69
C VAL A 172 -11.45 24.22 5.64
N GLU A 173 -10.16 24.36 5.96
CA GLU A 173 -9.65 25.47 6.78
C GLU A 173 -9.83 26.82 6.08
N GLY A 174 -9.64 26.87 4.76
CA GLY A 174 -9.98 28.03 3.92
C GLY A 174 -11.46 28.40 4.02
N ASP A 175 -12.35 27.42 3.89
CA ASP A 175 -13.80 27.62 4.01
C ASP A 175 -14.20 28.12 5.40
N ILE A 176 -13.63 27.54 6.47
CA ILE A 176 -13.87 27.97 7.85
C ILE A 176 -13.43 29.42 8.05
N ASN A 177 -12.26 29.81 7.54
CA ASN A 177 -11.78 31.18 7.62
C ASN A 177 -12.66 32.14 6.81
N GLY A 178 -13.16 31.72 5.64
CA GLY A 178 -14.15 32.47 4.87
C GLY A 178 -15.46 32.68 5.64
N LEU A 179 -16.01 31.61 6.23
CA LEU A 179 -17.22 31.68 7.05
C LEU A 179 -17.05 32.56 8.29
N ARG A 180 -15.87 32.57 8.92
CA ARG A 180 -15.56 33.49 10.02
C ARG A 180 -15.61 34.95 9.58
N ARG A 181 -15.05 35.29 8.42
CA ARG A 181 -15.13 36.65 7.86
C ARG A 181 -16.57 37.06 7.57
N VAL A 182 -17.37 36.17 6.99
CA VAL A 182 -18.80 36.43 6.75
C VAL A 182 -19.54 36.65 8.08
N LEU A 183 -19.22 35.88 9.12
CA LEU A 183 -19.79 36.09 10.45
C LEU A 183 -19.41 37.45 11.04
N ASP A 184 -18.14 37.86 10.90
CA ASP A 184 -17.67 39.17 11.36
C ASP A 184 -18.39 40.32 10.61
N ASP A 185 -18.51 40.21 9.29
CA ASP A 185 -19.23 41.18 8.45
C ASP A 185 -20.73 41.26 8.84
N LEU A 186 -21.38 40.12 9.08
CA LEU A 186 -22.77 40.09 9.55
C LEU A 186 -22.91 40.68 10.96
N THR A 187 -21.91 40.50 11.81
CA THR A 187 -21.90 41.06 13.17
C THR A 187 -21.75 42.59 13.13
N MET A 188 -20.87 43.12 12.29
CA MET A 188 -20.76 44.57 12.04
C MET A 188 -22.05 45.15 11.47
N ASN A 189 -22.62 44.51 10.45
CA ASN A 189 -23.90 44.95 9.88
C ASN A 189 -25.03 44.95 10.92
N ARG A 190 -25.04 43.96 11.83
CA ARG A 190 -26.00 43.92 12.93
C ARG A 190 -25.81 45.10 13.89
N SER A 191 -24.57 45.40 14.29
CA SER A 191 -24.31 46.55 15.16
C SER A 191 -24.65 47.89 14.50
N ASP A 192 -24.40 48.02 13.19
CA ASP A 192 -24.75 49.24 12.44
C ASP A 192 -26.28 49.45 12.39
N LEU A 193 -27.03 48.37 12.16
CA LEU A 193 -28.50 48.40 12.19
C LEU A 193 -29.05 48.66 13.60
N GLU A 194 -28.44 48.08 14.63
CA GLU A 194 -28.78 48.35 16.04
C GLU A 194 -28.55 49.84 16.38
N ALA A 195 -27.43 50.44 15.94
CA ALA A 195 -27.14 51.85 16.15
C ALA A 195 -28.12 52.78 15.40
N GLN A 196 -28.51 52.42 14.17
CA GLN A 196 -29.53 53.15 13.42
C GLN A 196 -30.90 53.07 14.12
N LEU A 197 -31.28 51.89 14.62
CA LEU A 197 -32.52 51.75 15.38
C LEU A 197 -32.51 52.63 16.62
N GLU A 198 -31.42 52.62 17.41
CA GLU A 198 -31.31 53.46 18.61
C GLU A 198 -31.44 54.95 18.24
N SER A 199 -30.70 55.41 17.24
CA SER A 199 -30.77 56.80 16.76
C SER A 199 -32.19 57.21 16.32
N LEU A 200 -32.89 56.36 15.58
CA LEU A 200 -34.29 56.63 15.18
C LEU A 200 -35.23 56.65 16.38
N THR A 201 -34.99 55.81 17.40
CA THR A 201 -35.80 55.81 18.62
C THR A 201 -35.57 57.07 19.46
N GLU A 202 -34.33 57.55 19.55
CA GLU A 202 -33.99 58.83 20.19
C GLU A 202 -34.63 60.01 19.46
N GLU A 203 -34.57 60.04 18.11
CA GLU A 203 -35.20 61.09 17.31
C GLU A 203 -36.73 61.11 17.51
N LEU A 204 -37.37 59.94 17.53
CA LEU A 204 -38.80 59.85 17.84
C LEU A 204 -39.14 60.34 19.25
N ALA A 205 -38.31 60.01 20.24
CA ALA A 205 -38.49 60.48 21.62
C ALA A 205 -38.33 62.01 21.71
N TYR A 206 -37.32 62.55 21.02
CA TYR A 206 -37.06 63.99 20.94
C TYR A 206 -38.22 64.75 20.29
N LEU A 207 -38.70 64.30 19.13
CA LEU A 207 -39.82 64.91 18.42
C LEU A 207 -41.11 64.89 19.25
N LYS A 208 -41.39 63.79 19.95
CA LYS A 208 -42.55 63.71 20.86
C LYS A 208 -42.45 64.73 22.00
N LYS A 209 -41.27 64.84 22.62
CA LYS A 209 -41.03 65.80 23.70
C LYS A 209 -41.16 67.24 23.22
N ASN A 210 -40.55 67.59 22.08
CA ASN A 210 -40.65 68.94 21.51
C ASN A 210 -42.10 69.31 21.18
N HIS A 211 -42.87 68.37 20.61
CA HIS A 211 -44.30 68.60 20.35
C HIS A 211 -45.10 68.84 21.63
N GLU A 212 -44.81 68.08 22.70
CA GLU A 212 -45.44 68.29 24.01
C GLU A 212 -45.11 69.68 24.58
N GLU A 213 -43.85 70.09 24.51
CA GLU A 213 -43.39 71.42 24.94
C GLU A 213 -44.02 72.55 24.12
N GLU A 214 -44.03 72.48 22.78
CA GLU A 214 -44.70 73.47 21.93
C GLU A 214 -46.21 73.58 22.22
N MET A 215 -46.88 72.46 22.44
CA MET A 215 -48.29 72.45 22.82
C MET A 215 -48.53 73.09 24.19
N THR A 216 -47.59 72.95 25.14
CA THR A 216 -47.67 73.67 26.43
C THR A 216 -47.40 75.17 26.29
N LEU A 217 -46.45 75.56 25.45
CA LEU A 217 -46.12 76.96 25.18
C LEU A 217 -47.25 77.70 24.47
N LEU A 218 -47.86 77.10 23.44
CA LEU A 218 -49.01 77.66 22.74
C LEU A 218 -50.23 77.83 23.65
N ARG A 219 -50.39 76.96 24.65
CA ARG A 219 -51.41 77.14 25.72
C ARG A 219 -51.10 78.32 26.65
N SER A 220 -49.82 78.70 26.79
CA SER A 220 -49.38 79.79 27.68
C SER A 220 -49.29 81.18 27.00
N SER A 221 -49.17 81.24 25.67
CA SER A 221 -48.87 82.48 24.93
C SER A 221 -50.08 83.33 24.52
N SER A 222 -51.30 83.07 25.02
CA SER A 222 -52.51 83.80 24.59
C SER A 222 -52.82 85.10 25.37
N THR A 223 -51.82 85.83 25.89
CA THR A 223 -52.10 87.07 26.64
C THR A 223 -50.92 88.05 26.62
N GLY A 224 -51.09 89.19 25.93
CA GLY A 224 -50.22 90.37 26.11
C GLY A 224 -50.07 91.24 24.86
N ASP A 225 -50.99 92.19 24.67
CA ASP A 225 -50.84 93.37 23.81
C ASP A 225 -50.41 94.56 24.70
N VAL A 226 -49.39 95.32 24.32
CA VAL A 226 -48.92 96.51 25.07
C VAL A 226 -48.65 97.67 24.10
N THR A 227 -49.60 98.61 24.10
CA THR A 227 -49.59 99.89 23.41
C THR A 227 -48.95 100.99 24.29
N VAL A 228 -48.06 101.83 23.75
CA VAL A 228 -47.62 103.10 24.37
C VAL A 228 -47.42 104.17 23.29
N GLU A 229 -48.20 105.26 23.37
CA GLU A 229 -48.14 106.42 22.47
C GLU A 229 -47.59 107.70 23.14
N MET A 230 -46.69 108.37 22.40
CA MET A 230 -46.67 109.80 22.02
C MET A 230 -46.61 110.94 23.07
N ASN A 231 -45.68 111.90 22.86
CA ASN A 231 -45.99 113.31 22.52
C ASN A 231 -44.74 114.20 22.36
N ALA A 232 -44.64 114.85 21.19
CA ALA A 232 -43.57 115.75 20.77
C ALA A 232 -44.09 117.20 20.62
N ALA A 233 -43.24 118.19 20.88
CA ALA A 233 -43.51 119.62 20.68
C ALA A 233 -42.37 120.28 19.87
N PRO A 234 -42.63 121.06 18.80
CA PRO A 234 -41.61 121.84 18.07
C PRO A 234 -41.81 123.37 18.24
N GLY A 235 -40.85 124.25 17.92
CA GLY A 235 -39.63 124.00 17.17
C GLY A 235 -38.66 125.19 17.12
N ILE A 236 -37.45 124.83 16.70
CA ILE A 236 -36.35 125.65 16.18
C ILE A 236 -36.12 125.08 14.78
N ASP A 237 -35.77 125.88 13.76
CA ASP A 237 -35.68 125.51 12.32
C ASP A 237 -35.19 124.07 12.09
N LEU A 238 -36.16 123.17 12.18
CA LEU A 238 -35.92 121.77 12.52
C LEU A 238 -35.40 121.07 11.28
N THR A 239 -35.75 121.59 10.12
CA THR A 239 -35.48 121.04 8.81
C THR A 239 -33.99 121.01 8.51
N LYS A 240 -33.25 122.09 8.81
CA LYS A 240 -31.79 122.12 8.61
C LYS A 240 -31.05 121.23 9.59
N LEU A 241 -31.38 121.33 10.88
CA LEU A 241 -30.76 120.49 11.91
C LEU A 241 -31.11 119.00 11.71
N LEU A 242 -32.34 118.66 11.29
CA LEU A 242 -32.69 117.29 10.91
C LEU A 242 -31.90 116.82 9.70
N ASN A 243 -31.73 117.67 8.68
CA ASN A 243 -31.00 117.29 7.48
C ASN A 243 -29.51 117.09 7.78
N ASP A 244 -28.90 117.94 8.59
CA ASP A 244 -27.51 117.79 9.02
C ASP A 244 -27.32 116.57 9.93
N MET A 245 -28.25 116.31 10.86
CA MET A 245 -28.24 115.07 11.65
C MET A 245 -28.45 113.83 10.76
N ARG A 246 -29.35 113.91 9.77
CA ARG A 246 -29.61 112.82 8.83
C ARG A 246 -28.37 112.49 8.00
N ALA A 247 -27.68 113.51 7.50
CA ALA A 247 -26.42 113.34 6.77
C ALA A 247 -25.34 112.68 7.65
N GLN A 248 -25.18 113.11 8.91
CA GLN A 248 -24.25 112.48 9.85
C GLN A 248 -24.63 111.03 10.17
N TYR A 249 -25.92 110.72 10.29
CA TYR A 249 -26.39 109.35 10.48
C TYR A 249 -26.21 108.49 9.23
N GLU A 250 -26.40 109.03 8.03
CA GLU A 250 -26.12 108.34 6.77
C GLU A 250 -24.63 108.04 6.63
N ASP A 251 -23.75 109.01 6.91
CA ASP A 251 -22.30 108.82 6.89
C ASP A 251 -21.86 107.75 7.92
N LEU A 252 -22.38 107.81 9.14
CA LEU A 252 -22.09 106.83 10.19
C LEU A 252 -22.63 105.44 9.84
N ALA A 253 -23.84 105.35 9.27
CA ALA A 253 -24.42 104.10 8.82
C ALA A 253 -23.60 103.50 7.66
N GLU A 254 -23.09 104.32 6.76
CA GLU A 254 -22.27 103.86 5.65
C GLU A 254 -20.85 103.46 6.08
N GLN A 255 -20.26 104.16 7.05
CA GLN A 255 -19.02 103.72 7.70
C GLN A 255 -19.21 102.40 8.43
N ASN A 256 -20.26 102.25 9.23
CA ASN A 256 -20.57 101.02 9.95
C ASN A 256 -20.81 99.85 8.98
N ARG A 257 -21.51 100.09 7.85
CA ARG A 257 -21.68 99.10 6.78
C ARG A 257 -20.33 98.66 6.20
N ARG A 258 -19.43 99.61 5.89
CA ARG A 258 -18.09 99.31 5.35
C ARG A 258 -17.24 98.55 6.36
N GLU A 259 -17.23 98.95 7.62
CA GLU A 259 -16.48 98.27 8.69
C GLU A 259 -17.02 96.85 8.92
N ALA A 260 -18.34 96.65 8.86
CA ALA A 260 -18.94 95.33 8.94
C ALA A 260 -18.57 94.45 7.73
N GLU A 261 -18.56 95.01 6.51
CA GLU A 261 -18.11 94.32 5.30
C GLU A 261 -16.62 93.93 5.39
N GLU A 262 -15.75 94.83 5.82
CA GLU A 262 -14.33 94.55 6.01
C GLU A 262 -14.08 93.51 7.10
N GLN A 263 -14.79 93.58 8.22
CA GLN A 263 -14.72 92.57 9.28
C GLN A 263 -15.21 91.20 8.77
N PHE A 264 -16.30 91.16 8.00
CA PHE A 264 -16.79 89.93 7.40
C PHE A 264 -15.78 89.33 6.41
N ILE A 265 -15.19 90.14 5.53
CA ILE A 265 -14.14 89.70 4.60
C ILE A 265 -12.94 89.17 5.38
N LYS A 266 -12.46 89.89 6.39
CA LYS A 266 -11.31 89.47 7.21
C LYS A 266 -11.58 88.17 7.97
N MET A 267 -12.78 87.96 8.47
CA MET A 267 -13.19 86.74 9.17
C MET A 267 -13.42 85.55 8.22
N SER A 268 -13.90 85.81 6.99
CA SER A 268 -14.16 84.77 6.00
C SER A 268 -12.91 84.34 5.22
N GLN A 269 -11.92 85.22 5.07
CA GLN A 269 -10.65 84.93 4.37
C GLN A 269 -9.92 83.66 4.87
N PRO A 270 -9.68 83.45 6.19
CA PRO A 270 -9.02 82.24 6.67
C PRO A 270 -9.86 80.98 6.42
N LEU A 271 -11.19 81.08 6.54
CA LEU A 271 -12.09 79.96 6.24
C LEU A 271 -12.06 79.61 4.76
N GLN A 272 -12.02 80.62 3.88
CA GLN A 272 -11.94 80.43 2.43
C GLN A 272 -10.60 79.83 2.00
N GLN A 273 -9.50 80.21 2.68
CA GLN A 273 -8.20 79.60 2.48
C GLN A 273 -8.18 78.14 2.96
N GLN A 274 -8.73 77.86 4.14
CA GLN A 274 -8.85 76.50 4.67
C GLN A 274 -9.69 75.61 3.74
N ILE A 275 -10.82 76.10 3.21
CA ILE A 275 -11.63 75.36 2.22
C ILE A 275 -10.81 75.04 0.97
N HIS A 276 -9.97 75.97 0.51
CA HIS A 276 -9.09 75.75 -0.64
C HIS A 276 -8.02 74.68 -0.36
N ASP A 277 -7.40 74.74 0.81
CA ASP A 277 -6.38 73.78 1.25
C ASP A 277 -6.99 72.38 1.43
N ASP A 278 -8.15 72.30 2.10
CA ASP A 278 -8.90 71.05 2.31
C ASP A 278 -9.38 70.45 0.98
N ALA A 279 -9.82 71.28 0.02
CA ALA A 279 -10.16 70.82 -1.32
C ALA A 279 -8.94 70.28 -2.09
N GLY A 280 -7.76 70.91 -1.91
CA GLY A 280 -6.49 70.44 -2.47
C GLY A 280 -6.05 69.10 -1.87
N ALA A 281 -6.12 68.97 -0.54
CA ALA A 281 -5.83 67.72 0.17
C ALA A 281 -6.81 66.59 -0.21
N ALA A 282 -8.11 66.90 -0.34
CA ALA A 282 -9.10 65.93 -0.78
C ALA A 282 -8.87 65.49 -2.24
N SER A 283 -8.46 66.41 -3.12
CA SER A 283 -8.14 66.09 -4.52
C SER A 283 -6.92 65.19 -4.66
N THR A 284 -5.86 65.47 -3.90
CA THR A 284 -4.63 64.65 -3.87
C THR A 284 -4.91 63.24 -3.33
N ALA A 285 -5.57 63.13 -2.18
CA ALA A 285 -5.98 61.82 -1.63
C ALA A 285 -6.87 61.03 -2.60
N ARG A 286 -7.78 61.71 -3.31
CA ARG A 286 -8.62 61.08 -4.35
C ARG A 286 -7.80 60.55 -5.52
N ASN A 287 -6.78 61.28 -5.96
CA ASN A 287 -5.91 60.85 -7.05
C ASN A 287 -5.06 59.63 -6.64
N GLU A 288 -4.48 59.65 -5.43
CA GLU A 288 -3.74 58.50 -4.88
C GLU A 288 -4.62 57.25 -4.80
N LEU A 289 -5.88 57.40 -4.36
CA LEU A 289 -6.83 56.29 -4.31
C LEU A 289 -7.14 55.73 -5.71
N ILE A 290 -7.22 56.59 -6.73
CA ILE A 290 -7.42 56.17 -8.13
C ILE A 290 -6.18 55.44 -8.65
N GLU A 291 -4.98 55.94 -8.37
CA GLU A 291 -3.73 55.28 -8.76
C GLU A 291 -3.57 53.91 -8.10
N LEU A 292 -3.86 53.82 -6.79
CA LEU A 292 -3.81 52.57 -6.04
C LEU A 292 -4.84 51.55 -6.55
N LYS A 293 -6.03 52.01 -6.95
CA LYS A 293 -7.04 51.17 -7.61
C LYS A 293 -6.55 50.67 -8.97
N ARG A 294 -5.89 51.52 -9.76
CA ARG A 294 -5.32 51.11 -11.06
C ARG A 294 -4.19 50.09 -10.88
N SER A 295 -3.30 50.29 -9.92
CA SER A 295 -2.22 49.34 -9.62
C SER A 295 -2.80 48.02 -9.14
N PHE A 296 -3.79 48.04 -8.25
CA PHE A 296 -4.47 46.84 -7.78
C PHE A 296 -5.10 46.05 -8.94
N GLN A 297 -5.84 46.71 -9.82
CA GLN A 297 -6.44 46.07 -11.00
C GLN A 297 -5.38 45.50 -11.95
N SER A 298 -4.27 46.21 -12.15
CA SER A 298 -3.15 45.72 -12.97
C SER A 298 -2.53 44.46 -12.38
N LEU A 299 -2.28 44.43 -11.06
CA LEU A 299 -1.76 43.25 -10.37
C LEU A 299 -2.75 42.09 -10.38
N GLU A 300 -4.05 42.36 -10.26
CA GLU A 300 -5.09 41.34 -10.35
C GLU A 300 -5.12 40.70 -11.74
N ILE A 301 -5.02 41.48 -12.81
CA ILE A 301 -4.93 40.97 -14.19
C ILE A 301 -3.65 40.14 -14.37
N GLU A 302 -2.52 40.61 -13.85
CA GLU A 302 -1.25 39.87 -13.90
C GLU A 302 -1.37 38.52 -13.18
N LEU A 303 -1.97 38.50 -11.98
CA LEU A 303 -2.24 37.28 -11.23
C LEU A 303 -3.11 36.30 -12.04
N GLN A 304 -4.21 36.78 -12.63
CA GLN A 304 -5.07 35.93 -13.46
C GLN A 304 -4.32 35.39 -14.70
N SER A 305 -3.46 36.20 -15.31
CA SER A 305 -2.63 35.77 -16.44
C SER A 305 -1.62 34.69 -16.04
N LEU A 306 -1.00 34.82 -14.86
CA LEU A 306 -0.06 33.84 -14.32
C LEU A 306 -0.76 32.53 -13.95
N LEU A 307 -1.97 32.60 -13.39
CA LEU A 307 -2.79 31.41 -13.11
C LEU A 307 -3.17 30.68 -14.41
N ALA A 308 -3.58 31.41 -15.45
CA ALA A 308 -3.86 30.82 -16.76
C ALA A 308 -2.60 30.17 -17.37
N LYS A 309 -1.45 30.83 -17.26
CA LYS A 309 -0.15 30.28 -17.71
C LYS A 309 0.22 29.00 -16.95
N LYS A 310 0.05 28.99 -15.62
CA LYS A 310 0.28 27.82 -14.78
C LYS A 310 -0.60 26.65 -15.22
N ALA A 311 -1.90 26.87 -15.36
CA ALA A 311 -2.84 25.84 -15.79
C ALA A 311 -2.48 25.27 -17.18
N SER A 312 -2.08 26.14 -18.12
CA SER A 312 -1.61 25.70 -19.44
C SER A 312 -0.34 24.83 -19.34
N LEU A 313 0.62 25.20 -18.50
CA LEU A 313 1.85 24.43 -18.32
C LEU A 313 1.59 23.08 -17.65
N GLU A 314 0.77 23.05 -16.61
CA GLU A 314 0.33 21.80 -15.96
C GLU A 314 -0.41 20.88 -16.94
N GLY A 315 -1.26 21.45 -17.81
CA GLY A 315 -1.91 20.70 -18.89
C GLY A 315 -0.92 20.09 -19.87
N THR A 316 0.07 20.87 -20.34
CA THR A 316 1.11 20.34 -21.25
C THR A 316 1.97 19.28 -20.58
N LEU A 317 2.28 19.44 -19.28
CA LEU A 317 3.04 18.44 -18.53
C LEU A 317 2.26 17.12 -18.47
N ALA A 318 0.99 17.16 -18.06
CA ALA A 318 0.14 15.98 -17.98
C ALA A 318 -0.02 15.28 -19.34
N GLU A 319 -0.19 16.04 -20.42
CA GLU A 319 -0.24 15.49 -21.78
C GLU A 319 1.08 14.80 -22.17
N THR A 320 2.23 15.43 -21.89
CA THR A 320 3.54 14.82 -22.17
C THR A 320 3.78 13.55 -21.35
N GLU A 321 3.43 13.55 -20.06
CA GLU A 321 3.54 12.38 -19.19
C GLU A 321 2.64 11.24 -19.68
N ALA A 322 1.39 11.53 -20.09
CA ALA A 322 0.49 10.55 -20.67
C ALA A 322 1.04 9.95 -21.97
N ASN A 323 1.62 10.78 -22.84
CA ASN A 323 2.26 10.35 -24.08
C ASN A 323 3.49 9.46 -23.82
N TYR A 324 4.35 9.81 -22.86
CA TYR A 324 5.50 8.97 -22.50
C TYR A 324 5.07 7.66 -21.84
N SER A 325 4.04 7.68 -20.99
CA SER A 325 3.47 6.48 -20.38
C SER A 325 2.94 5.50 -21.43
N THR A 326 2.22 6.01 -22.44
CA THR A 326 1.74 5.18 -23.56
C THR A 326 2.88 4.64 -24.42
N GLN A 327 3.90 5.45 -24.72
CA GLN A 327 5.10 4.97 -25.44
C GLN A 327 5.83 3.88 -24.66
N LEU A 328 5.99 4.04 -23.35
CA LEU A 328 6.65 3.06 -22.50
C LEU A 328 5.85 1.75 -22.43
N SER A 329 4.52 1.83 -22.35
CA SER A 329 3.63 0.66 -22.44
C SER A 329 3.78 -0.06 -23.78
N GLN A 330 3.82 0.67 -24.89
CA GLN A 330 4.04 0.08 -26.23
C GLN A 330 5.41 -0.61 -26.33
N LEU A 331 6.47 0.01 -25.83
CA LEU A 331 7.80 -0.61 -25.80
C LEU A 331 7.82 -1.86 -24.91
N GLN A 332 7.16 -1.84 -23.75
CA GLN A 332 7.05 -3.00 -22.88
C GLN A 332 6.32 -4.17 -23.56
N LEU A 333 5.27 -3.90 -24.34
CA LEU A 333 4.58 -4.91 -25.13
C LEU A 333 5.50 -5.51 -26.21
N GLN A 334 6.28 -4.68 -26.89
CA GLN A 334 7.26 -5.15 -27.88
C GLN A 334 8.34 -6.05 -27.24
N VAL A 335 8.88 -5.63 -26.10
CA VAL A 335 9.84 -6.44 -25.33
C VAL A 335 9.23 -7.78 -24.93
N SER A 336 8.01 -7.77 -24.38
CA SER A 336 7.33 -8.99 -23.96
C SER A 336 7.08 -9.94 -25.13
N SER A 337 6.69 -9.42 -26.29
CA SER A 337 6.49 -10.23 -27.50
C SER A 337 7.80 -10.84 -28.01
N LEU A 338 8.91 -10.09 -27.98
CA LEU A 338 10.23 -10.61 -28.37
C LEU A 338 10.75 -11.65 -27.37
N GLU A 339 10.51 -11.46 -26.07
CA GLU A 339 10.85 -12.44 -25.03
C GLU A 339 10.08 -13.75 -25.24
N GLU A 340 8.79 -13.67 -25.56
CA GLU A 340 7.96 -14.83 -25.87
C GLU A 340 8.45 -15.57 -27.12
N GLN A 341 8.76 -14.84 -28.20
CA GLN A 341 9.35 -15.43 -29.42
C GLN A 341 10.69 -16.12 -29.13
N LEU A 342 11.57 -15.50 -28.34
CA LEU A 342 12.84 -16.11 -27.92
C LEU A 342 12.62 -17.39 -27.10
N GLN A 343 11.64 -17.38 -26.19
CA GLN A 343 11.30 -18.55 -25.39
C GLN A 343 10.75 -19.68 -26.26
N GLN A 344 9.90 -19.36 -27.25
CA GLN A 344 9.38 -20.32 -28.21
C GLN A 344 10.49 -20.98 -29.03
N ILE A 345 11.41 -20.19 -29.60
CA ILE A 345 12.54 -20.71 -30.39
C ILE A 345 13.45 -21.59 -29.53
N ARG A 346 13.70 -21.22 -28.27
CA ARG A 346 14.48 -22.05 -27.33
C ARG A 346 13.80 -23.40 -27.07
N ALA A 347 12.51 -23.39 -26.77
CA ALA A 347 11.74 -24.62 -26.54
C ALA A 347 11.73 -25.52 -27.78
N GLU A 348 11.55 -24.95 -28.97
CA GLU A 348 11.61 -25.69 -30.23
C GLU A 348 13.00 -26.28 -30.47
N THR A 349 14.06 -25.52 -30.21
CA THR A 349 15.45 -25.99 -30.35
C THR A 349 15.76 -27.13 -29.38
N GLU A 350 15.30 -27.04 -28.13
CA GLU A 350 15.45 -28.12 -27.14
C GLU A 350 14.69 -29.38 -27.56
N CYS A 351 13.47 -29.24 -28.08
CA CYS A 351 12.69 -30.35 -28.61
C CYS A 351 13.41 -31.04 -29.77
N GLN A 352 13.86 -30.26 -30.76
CA GLN A 352 14.63 -30.77 -31.90
C GLN A 352 15.91 -31.47 -31.44
N ASN A 353 16.66 -30.92 -30.47
CA ASN A 353 17.86 -31.55 -29.93
C ASN A 353 17.55 -32.91 -29.29
N SER A 354 16.47 -33.03 -28.53
CA SER A 354 16.01 -34.31 -27.98
C SER A 354 15.69 -35.32 -29.09
N GLU A 355 14.96 -34.92 -30.14
CA GLU A 355 14.68 -35.77 -31.30
C GLU A 355 15.96 -36.22 -32.02
N TYR A 356 16.92 -35.30 -32.22
CA TYR A 356 18.22 -35.63 -32.81
C TYR A 356 19.01 -36.63 -31.96
N GLN A 357 19.00 -36.49 -30.63
CA GLN A 357 19.66 -37.45 -29.73
C GLN A 357 19.02 -38.84 -29.81
N GLN A 358 17.69 -38.91 -29.89
CA GLN A 358 16.98 -40.18 -30.07
C GLN A 358 17.36 -40.84 -31.41
N LEU A 359 17.36 -40.06 -32.50
CA LEU A 359 17.72 -40.56 -33.82
C LEU A 359 19.17 -41.04 -33.88
N LEU A 360 20.09 -40.32 -33.23
CA LEU A 360 21.49 -40.74 -33.09
C LEU A 360 21.60 -42.06 -32.31
N GLY A 361 20.81 -42.24 -31.25
CA GLY A 361 20.71 -43.50 -30.51
C GLY A 361 20.23 -44.66 -31.37
N ILE A 362 19.23 -44.44 -32.23
CA ILE A 362 18.75 -45.46 -33.18
C ILE A 362 19.83 -45.77 -34.22
N LYS A 363 20.45 -44.74 -34.80
CA LYS A 363 21.53 -44.89 -35.79
C LYS A 363 22.68 -45.72 -35.23
N THR A 364 23.18 -45.38 -34.05
CA THR A 364 24.28 -46.12 -33.40
C THR A 364 23.90 -47.58 -33.13
N ARG A 365 22.65 -47.85 -32.75
CA ARG A 365 22.15 -49.24 -32.62
C ARG A 365 22.12 -49.98 -33.96
N LEU A 366 21.60 -49.36 -35.02
CA LEU A 366 21.57 -49.96 -36.35
C LEU A 366 22.99 -50.21 -36.90
N GLU A 367 23.93 -49.30 -36.65
CA GLU A 367 25.34 -49.49 -37.01
C GLU A 367 25.94 -50.71 -36.32
N MET A 368 25.63 -50.94 -35.03
CA MET A 368 26.03 -52.17 -34.32
C MET A 368 25.38 -53.42 -34.94
N GLU A 369 24.08 -53.38 -35.28
CA GLU A 369 23.39 -54.50 -35.91
C GLU A 369 24.01 -54.84 -37.28
N ILE A 370 24.28 -53.85 -38.13
CA ILE A 370 24.95 -54.04 -39.43
C ILE A 370 26.35 -54.64 -39.25
N GLU A 371 27.13 -54.15 -38.28
CA GLU A 371 28.45 -54.71 -37.97
C GLU A 371 28.36 -56.18 -37.57
N THR A 372 27.36 -56.56 -36.75
CA THR A 372 27.12 -57.97 -36.44
C THR A 372 26.70 -58.79 -37.66
N TYR A 373 25.85 -58.25 -38.53
CA TYR A 373 25.46 -58.92 -39.78
C TYR A 373 26.64 -59.11 -40.73
N ARG A 374 27.55 -58.13 -40.84
CA ARG A 374 28.79 -58.26 -41.62
C ARG A 374 29.68 -59.38 -41.10
N ARG A 375 29.90 -59.46 -39.78
CA ARG A 375 30.67 -60.57 -39.16
C ARG A 375 30.08 -61.94 -39.44
N LEU A 376 28.75 -62.06 -39.43
CA LEU A 376 28.05 -63.31 -39.75
C LEU A 376 28.18 -63.68 -41.24
N LEU A 377 28.20 -62.70 -42.14
CA LEU A 377 28.32 -62.88 -43.59
C LEU A 377 29.76 -63.12 -44.05
N ASP A 378 30.75 -62.49 -43.42
CA ASP A 378 32.18 -62.62 -43.74
C ASP A 378 32.77 -63.99 -43.33
N GLY A 379 31.95 -64.89 -42.79
CA GLY A 379 32.33 -66.29 -42.61
C GLY A 379 33.36 -66.52 -41.50
N GLU A 380 33.41 -65.65 -40.48
CA GLU A 380 34.04 -66.00 -39.22
C GLU A 380 33.29 -67.24 -38.69
N ARG A 381 33.92 -68.42 -38.79
CA ARG A 381 33.31 -69.73 -38.48
C ARG A 381 32.80 -69.74 -37.04
N ALA A 382 31.57 -69.29 -36.82
CA ALA A 382 30.88 -69.42 -35.57
C ALA A 382 30.60 -70.91 -35.38
N SER A 383 31.40 -71.54 -34.53
CA SER A 383 31.13 -72.88 -34.03
C SER A 383 29.66 -72.96 -33.56
N PRO A 384 28.97 -74.12 -33.71
CA PRO A 384 27.55 -74.25 -33.35
C PRO A 384 27.19 -73.76 -31.94
N PHE A 385 28.17 -73.72 -31.03
CA PHE A 385 28.05 -73.19 -29.67
C PHE A 385 27.85 -71.66 -29.59
N GLN A 386 28.40 -70.87 -30.52
CA GLN A 386 28.30 -69.40 -30.48
C GLN A 386 26.95 -68.90 -30.99
N ILE A 387 26.37 -69.59 -31.98
CA ILE A 387 25.05 -69.24 -32.54
C ILE A 387 23.95 -69.50 -31.49
N HIS A 388 24.04 -70.61 -30.75
CA HIS A 388 23.10 -70.94 -29.67
C HIS A 388 23.21 -69.97 -28.48
N PHE A 389 24.43 -69.55 -28.13
CA PHE A 389 24.65 -68.54 -27.09
C PHE A 389 24.12 -67.16 -27.49
N PHE A 390 24.27 -66.76 -28.76
CA PHE A 390 23.71 -65.50 -29.27
C PHE A 390 22.19 -65.53 -29.36
N PHE A 391 21.59 -66.62 -29.86
CA PHE A 391 20.12 -66.77 -29.87
C PHE A 391 19.54 -66.77 -28.45
N PHE A 392 20.19 -67.46 -27.51
CA PHE A 392 19.77 -67.46 -26.12
C PHE A 392 19.89 -66.06 -25.49
N LYS A 393 20.96 -65.33 -25.76
CA LYS A 393 21.17 -63.96 -25.26
C LYS A 393 20.21 -62.96 -25.91
N PHE A 394 19.86 -63.13 -27.18
CA PHE A 394 18.86 -62.33 -27.89
C PHE A 394 17.45 -62.62 -27.38
N LEU A 395 17.07 -63.89 -27.16
CA LEU A 395 15.80 -64.26 -26.54
C LEU A 395 15.71 -63.77 -25.08
N PHE A 396 16.76 -63.92 -24.29
CA PHE A 396 16.74 -63.50 -22.87
C PHE A 396 16.67 -61.98 -22.72
N THR A 397 17.30 -61.24 -23.64
CA THR A 397 17.26 -59.76 -23.64
C THR A 397 15.91 -59.26 -24.15
N ASN A 398 15.36 -59.85 -25.23
CA ASN A 398 14.03 -59.48 -25.71
C ASN A 398 12.91 -59.90 -24.73
N CYS A 399 13.00 -61.09 -24.10
CA CYS A 399 12.05 -61.48 -23.05
C CYS A 399 12.18 -60.61 -21.80
N ARG A 400 13.39 -60.21 -21.37
CA ARG A 400 13.53 -59.24 -20.26
C ARG A 400 12.93 -57.89 -20.61
N ILE A 401 13.12 -57.39 -21.83
CA ILE A 401 12.54 -56.12 -22.27
C ILE A 401 11.01 -56.20 -22.35
N VAL A 402 10.44 -57.30 -22.85
CA VAL A 402 8.98 -57.52 -22.89
C VAL A 402 8.40 -57.63 -21.49
N VAL A 403 9.06 -58.36 -20.57
CA VAL A 403 8.61 -58.45 -19.17
C VAL A 403 8.75 -57.11 -18.44
N PHE A 404 9.79 -56.33 -18.70
CA PHE A 404 9.93 -54.98 -18.14
C PHE A 404 8.87 -54.02 -18.69
N LYS A 405 8.55 -54.10 -19.99
CA LYS A 405 7.47 -53.29 -20.60
C LYS A 405 6.09 -53.69 -20.12
N ILE A 406 5.83 -54.98 -19.89
CA ILE A 406 4.55 -55.44 -19.31
C ILE A 406 4.45 -54.99 -17.85
N MET A 407 5.54 -55.06 -17.07
CA MET A 407 5.61 -54.53 -15.71
C MET A 407 5.39 -53.00 -15.65
N GLU A 408 6.00 -52.22 -16.54
CA GLU A 408 5.77 -50.77 -16.62
C GLU A 408 4.33 -50.44 -17.03
N TYR A 409 3.77 -51.14 -18.02
CA TYR A 409 2.36 -50.94 -18.41
C TYR A 409 1.38 -51.33 -17.29
N SER A 410 1.67 -52.38 -16.51
CA SER A 410 0.85 -52.75 -15.35
C SER A 410 0.96 -51.75 -14.19
N VAL A 411 2.15 -51.16 -13.96
CA VAL A 411 2.34 -50.09 -12.95
C VAL A 411 1.67 -48.79 -13.39
N PHE A 412 1.70 -48.47 -14.68
CA PHE A 412 1.02 -47.29 -15.21
C PHE A 412 -0.51 -47.42 -15.18
N ILE A 413 -1.04 -48.62 -15.43
CA ILE A 413 -2.49 -48.91 -15.29
C ILE A 413 -2.93 -48.86 -13.82
N PHE A 414 -2.11 -49.34 -12.87
CA PHE A 414 -2.42 -49.23 -11.44
C PHE A 414 -2.42 -47.77 -10.96
N LEU A 415 -1.46 -46.95 -11.40
CA LEU A 415 -1.41 -45.52 -11.09
C LEU A 415 -2.55 -44.71 -11.73
N PHE A 416 -3.12 -45.17 -12.85
CA PHE A 416 -4.25 -44.49 -13.50
C PHE A 416 -5.61 -44.86 -12.87
N ILE A 417 -5.73 -46.06 -12.28
CA ILE A 417 -6.95 -46.51 -11.57
C ILE A 417 -7.09 -45.82 -10.20
N ASP A 418 -5.98 -45.54 -9.51
CA ASP A 418 -6.00 -44.80 -8.23
C ASP A 418 -6.28 -43.28 -8.40
N TYR A 419 -6.26 -42.75 -9.63
CA TYR A 419 -6.50 -41.33 -9.92
C TYR A 419 -7.90 -41.02 -10.48
N SER A 420 -8.78 -42.03 -10.64
CA SER A 420 -10.15 -41.88 -11.16
C SER A 420 -11.24 -42.44 -10.23
N CYS A 421 -10.96 -42.56 -8.92
CA CYS A 421 -11.96 -42.86 -7.89
C CYS A 421 -12.02 -41.77 -6.83
#